data_AF-A0A945VKK7-F1
#
_entry.id   AF-A0A945VKK7-F1
#
_cell.length_a   1.000
_cell.length_b   1.000
_cell.length_c   1.000
_cell.angle_alpha   90.00
_cell.angle_beta   90.00
_cell.angle_gamma   90.00
#
_symmetry.space_group_name_H-M   'P 1'
#
loop_
_entity.id
_entity.type
_entity.pdbx_description
1 polymer ?
#
loop_
_entity_poly.entity_id
_entity_poly.type
_entity_poly.pdbx_seq_one_letter_code
_entity_poly.pdbx_strand_id
1 'polypeptide(L)'
;MDNDTYSDKRIIKYASENLISIKIDAEKGSGPEQKKKYRVRGYPTILLLDSFGNEIDRIVGYRPPDEFMAELVRIESGTNTLSSLQSKYLRNMDDPSLELTLVEKYIDLNVKDSAEKHLKNALQYYEQENEFTFQNIFNISQLYYRIGSVDVSIELLDKIVENDIDSSETAYFYGLLYKTKVSNKVDDLLQYVSIIDNIEWKKLSYWQVIRIVKKSGEDPDLEASLYLKAVNLYDKNYKYLPSLLNGFAWRMTELGRNLPKALEKVNIALEYGEDVPILDTKAEVLWKLGRTEDALEIINKCIQGDPNKKHYQDQKAKFLENNNI
;
A
#
# COMPACT_ATOMS: atom_id res chain seq x y z
N MET A 1 1.62 -12.93 -11.69
CA MET A 1 1.09 -12.99 -13.07
C MET A 1 1.71 -14.15 -13.82
N ASP A 2 3.04 -14.29 -13.85
CA ASP A 2 3.73 -15.36 -14.59
C ASP A 2 3.21 -16.78 -14.32
N ASN A 3 2.98 -17.17 -13.06
CA ASN A 3 2.53 -18.53 -12.72
C ASN A 3 1.02 -18.78 -12.86
N ASP A 4 0.22 -17.72 -13.05
CA ASP A 4 -1.25 -17.80 -13.02
C ASP A 4 -1.85 -17.12 -14.25
N THR A 5 -1.94 -15.80 -14.25
CA THR A 5 -2.48 -15.00 -15.36
C THR A 5 -1.87 -15.31 -16.73
N TYR A 6 -0.53 -15.35 -16.83
CA TYR A 6 0.14 -15.54 -18.13
C TYR A 6 0.25 -17.00 -18.56
N SER A 7 -0.07 -17.94 -17.68
CA SER A 7 -0.13 -19.38 -17.99
C SER A 7 -1.54 -19.83 -18.40
N ASP A 8 -2.56 -18.99 -18.23
CA ASP A 8 -3.92 -19.27 -18.69
C ASP A 8 -3.98 -19.38 -20.23
N LYS A 9 -4.48 -20.51 -20.71
CA LYS A 9 -4.55 -20.84 -22.15
C LYS A 9 -5.37 -19.82 -22.96
N ARG A 10 -6.39 -19.21 -22.36
CA ARG A 10 -7.25 -18.21 -23.02
C ARG A 10 -6.48 -16.92 -23.25
N ILE A 11 -5.70 -16.49 -22.26
CA ILE A 11 -4.84 -15.30 -22.36
C ILE A 11 -3.73 -15.52 -23.37
N ILE A 12 -3.07 -16.69 -23.34
CA ILE A 12 -2.04 -17.04 -24.33
C ILE A 12 -2.61 -16.99 -25.75
N LYS A 13 -3.78 -17.62 -25.97
CA LYS A 13 -4.44 -17.62 -27.27
C LYS A 13 -4.74 -16.20 -27.74
N TYR A 14 -5.42 -15.41 -26.91
CA TYR A 14 -5.77 -14.03 -27.24
C TYR A 14 -4.53 -13.20 -27.58
N ALA A 15 -3.47 -13.29 -26.75
CA ALA A 15 -2.23 -12.55 -26.98
C ALA A 15 -1.55 -12.97 -28.29
N SER A 16 -1.54 -14.26 -28.63
CA SER A 16 -0.94 -14.75 -29.88
C SER A 16 -1.69 -14.32 -31.15
N GLU A 17 -3.01 -14.13 -31.03
CA GLU A 17 -3.88 -13.77 -32.16
C GLU A 17 -3.94 -12.25 -32.37
N ASN A 18 -3.84 -11.45 -31.29
CA ASN A 18 -4.17 -10.02 -31.33
C ASN A 18 -3.02 -9.09 -30.92
N LEU A 19 -1.95 -9.58 -30.30
CA LEU A 19 -0.91 -8.74 -29.67
C LEU A 19 0.51 -9.12 -30.10
N ILE A 20 1.41 -8.13 -30.09
CA ILE A 20 2.86 -8.36 -30.07
C ILE A 20 3.31 -8.19 -28.62
N SER A 21 3.56 -9.30 -27.93
CA SER A 21 3.88 -9.30 -26.49
C SER A 21 5.39 -9.22 -26.25
N ILE A 22 5.84 -8.21 -25.51
CA ILE A 22 7.26 -7.99 -25.17
C ILE A 22 7.40 -7.88 -23.64
N LYS A 23 8.26 -8.72 -23.05
CA LYS A 23 8.62 -8.65 -21.63
C LYS A 23 9.87 -7.80 -21.46
N ILE A 24 9.79 -6.78 -20.61
CA ILE A 24 10.91 -5.88 -20.30
C ILE A 24 11.19 -5.94 -18.80
N ASP A 25 12.44 -6.26 -18.44
CA ASP A 25 12.94 -6.06 -17.08
C ASP A 25 13.19 -4.56 -16.89
N ALA A 26 12.32 -3.89 -16.14
CA ALA A 26 12.34 -2.44 -15.99
C ALA A 26 13.55 -1.90 -15.20
N GLU A 27 14.37 -2.77 -14.60
CA GLU A 27 15.58 -2.39 -13.85
C GLU A 27 16.88 -2.68 -14.63
N LYS A 28 16.80 -3.30 -15.82
CA LYS A 28 17.97 -3.70 -16.62
C LYS A 28 17.82 -3.33 -18.09
N GLY A 29 18.96 -3.25 -18.80
CA GLY A 29 18.99 -2.98 -20.24
C GLY A 29 18.26 -1.69 -20.61
N SER A 30 17.36 -1.75 -21.58
CA SER A 30 16.50 -0.61 -21.98
C SER A 30 15.34 -0.33 -21.01
N GLY A 31 15.13 -1.19 -20.01
CA GLY A 31 14.01 -1.10 -19.07
C GLY A 31 13.88 0.23 -18.34
N PRO A 32 14.96 0.79 -17.74
CA PRO A 32 14.89 2.07 -17.05
C PRO A 32 14.42 3.23 -17.95
N GLU A 33 14.82 3.24 -19.22
CA GLU A 33 14.38 4.25 -20.19
C GLU A 33 12.90 4.09 -20.54
N GLN A 34 12.43 2.85 -20.75
CA GLN A 34 11.01 2.56 -21.02
C GLN A 34 10.13 2.90 -19.81
N LYS A 35 10.58 2.56 -18.60
CA LYS A 35 9.94 2.91 -17.32
C LYS A 35 9.75 4.42 -17.21
N LYS A 36 10.77 5.20 -17.54
CA LYS A 36 10.71 6.67 -17.54
C LYS A 36 9.77 7.18 -18.64
N LYS A 37 9.91 6.70 -19.88
CA LYS A 37 9.10 7.12 -21.05
C LYS A 37 7.60 6.95 -20.78
N TYR A 38 7.20 5.80 -20.25
CA TYR A 38 5.79 5.48 -19.98
C TYR A 38 5.36 5.76 -18.54
N ARG A 39 6.20 6.42 -17.73
CA ARG A 39 5.88 6.81 -16.34
C ARG A 39 5.39 5.62 -15.49
N VAL A 40 6.05 4.48 -15.62
CA VAL A 40 5.73 3.28 -14.83
C VAL A 40 6.26 3.49 -13.40
N ARG A 41 5.35 3.46 -12.41
CA ARG A 41 5.68 3.67 -10.99
C ARG A 41 5.58 2.44 -10.11
N GLY A 42 5.01 1.35 -10.62
CA GLY A 42 4.83 0.11 -9.88
C GLY A 42 4.85 -1.10 -10.81
N TYR A 43 5.09 -2.27 -10.23
CA TYR A 43 5.14 -3.53 -10.95
C TYR A 43 4.12 -4.54 -10.38
N PRO A 44 3.54 -5.41 -11.23
CA PRO A 44 3.63 -5.38 -12.68
C PRO A 44 2.83 -4.21 -13.28
N THR A 45 3.26 -3.69 -14.44
CA THR A 45 2.48 -2.78 -15.29
C THR A 45 2.52 -3.30 -16.71
N ILE A 46 1.35 -3.47 -17.33
CA ILE A 46 1.20 -3.91 -18.72
C ILE A 46 0.73 -2.71 -19.52
N LEU A 47 1.52 -2.32 -20.52
CA LEU A 47 1.22 -1.19 -21.41
C LEU A 47 0.63 -1.73 -22.72
N LEU A 48 -0.49 -1.18 -23.14
CA LEU A 48 -1.09 -1.44 -24.44
C LEU A 48 -0.78 -0.24 -25.33
N LEU A 49 0.00 -0.46 -26.38
CA LEU A 49 0.54 0.58 -27.24
C LEU A 49 -0.01 0.45 -28.66
N ASP A 50 -0.14 1.58 -29.35
CA ASP A 50 -0.39 1.59 -30.80
C ASP A 50 0.90 1.29 -31.60
N SER A 51 0.76 1.20 -32.92
CA SER A 51 1.88 0.93 -33.85
C SER A 51 2.96 2.02 -33.88
N PHE A 52 2.66 3.22 -33.35
CA PHE A 52 3.59 4.34 -33.24
C PHE A 52 4.27 4.39 -31.85
N GLY A 53 3.91 3.47 -30.96
CA GLY A 53 4.42 3.40 -29.60
C GLY A 53 3.76 4.41 -28.64
N ASN A 54 2.63 5.01 -29.02
CA ASN A 54 1.81 5.78 -28.10
C ASN A 54 1.00 4.83 -27.21
N GLU A 55 0.74 5.27 -26.00
CA GLU A 55 -0.01 4.48 -25.04
C GLU A 55 -1.52 4.64 -25.25
N ILE A 56 -2.20 3.51 -25.49
CA ILE A 56 -3.66 3.44 -25.61
C ILE A 56 -4.28 3.38 -24.21
N ASP A 57 -3.78 2.44 -23.39
CA ASP A 57 -4.18 2.24 -22.00
C ASP A 57 -3.17 1.34 -21.28
N ARG A 58 -3.40 1.07 -20.00
CA ARG A 58 -2.57 0.16 -19.20
C ARG A 58 -3.36 -0.68 -18.20
N ILE A 59 -2.74 -1.76 -17.76
CA ILE A 59 -3.19 -2.58 -16.63
C ILE A 59 -2.11 -2.49 -15.55
N VAL A 60 -2.47 -1.90 -14.40
CA VAL A 60 -1.55 -1.72 -13.26
C VAL A 60 -1.82 -2.76 -12.18
N GLY A 61 -0.76 -3.38 -11.68
CA GLY A 61 -0.83 -4.36 -10.61
C GLY A 61 -1.22 -5.76 -11.09
N TYR A 62 -1.21 -6.69 -10.13
CA TYR A 62 -1.65 -8.06 -10.38
C TYR A 62 -3.15 -8.12 -10.66
N ARG A 63 -3.55 -8.90 -11.67
CA ARG A 63 -4.93 -9.30 -11.91
C ARG A 63 -5.02 -10.80 -12.17
N PRO A 64 -5.99 -11.52 -11.60
CA PRO A 64 -6.25 -12.91 -11.95
C PRO A 64 -6.71 -13.05 -13.41
N PRO A 65 -6.66 -14.27 -14.00
CA PRO A 65 -6.94 -14.49 -15.42
C PRO A 65 -8.22 -13.83 -15.96
N ASP A 66 -9.35 -13.99 -15.26
CA ASP A 66 -10.64 -13.49 -15.74
C ASP A 66 -10.69 -11.95 -15.77
N GLU A 67 -10.18 -11.29 -14.73
CA GLU A 67 -10.09 -9.83 -14.68
C GLU A 67 -9.09 -9.28 -15.70
N PHE A 68 -7.98 -9.97 -15.93
CA PHE A 68 -6.99 -9.56 -16.92
C PHE A 68 -7.56 -9.64 -18.34
N MET A 69 -8.27 -10.73 -18.66
CA MET A 69 -8.96 -10.87 -19.94
C MET A 69 -10.03 -9.78 -20.14
N ALA A 70 -10.82 -9.49 -19.10
CA ALA A 70 -11.82 -8.42 -19.15
C ALA A 70 -11.18 -7.05 -19.46
N GLU A 71 -10.02 -6.75 -18.86
CA GLU A 71 -9.29 -5.52 -19.16
C GLU A 71 -8.76 -5.48 -20.61
N LEU A 72 -8.25 -6.60 -21.14
CA LEU A 72 -7.81 -6.66 -22.54
C LEU A 72 -8.96 -6.36 -23.51
N VAL A 73 -10.12 -7.00 -23.31
CA VAL A 73 -11.33 -6.79 -24.14
C VAL A 73 -11.86 -5.35 -23.99
N ARG A 74 -11.84 -4.79 -22.77
CA ARG A 74 -12.22 -3.40 -22.52
C ARG A 74 -11.35 -2.44 -23.31
N ILE A 75 -10.02 -2.63 -23.28
CA ILE A 75 -9.07 -1.77 -23.98
C ILE A 75 -9.22 -1.92 -25.49
N GLU A 76 -9.34 -3.16 -26.01
CA GLU A 76 -9.54 -3.44 -27.44
C GLU A 76 -10.81 -2.78 -27.99
N SER A 77 -11.91 -2.83 -27.23
CA SER A 77 -13.17 -2.15 -27.60
C SER A 77 -13.11 -0.62 -27.50
N GLY A 78 -11.99 -0.04 -27.04
CA GLY A 78 -11.84 1.39 -26.80
C GLY A 78 -12.58 1.90 -25.57
N THR A 79 -13.22 1.03 -24.79
CA THR A 79 -14.06 1.41 -23.64
C THR A 79 -13.21 2.01 -22.52
N ASN A 80 -13.48 3.25 -22.12
CA ASN A 80 -12.75 3.96 -21.07
C ASN A 80 -11.23 4.01 -21.29
N THR A 81 -10.78 3.98 -22.55
CA THR A 81 -9.40 4.33 -22.93
C THR A 81 -9.22 5.84 -22.88
N LEU A 82 -7.98 6.33 -22.73
CA LEU A 82 -7.74 7.77 -22.65
C LEU A 82 -8.32 8.52 -23.86
N SER A 83 -8.04 8.05 -25.07
CA SER A 83 -8.52 8.69 -26.30
C SER A 83 -10.05 8.71 -26.40
N SER A 84 -10.72 7.63 -25.96
CA SER A 84 -12.18 7.59 -25.94
C SER A 84 -12.78 8.61 -24.97
N LEU A 85 -12.19 8.76 -23.77
CA LEU A 85 -12.65 9.69 -22.74
C LEU A 85 -12.40 11.14 -23.17
N GLN A 86 -11.23 11.43 -23.72
CA GLN A 86 -10.93 12.76 -24.29
C GLN A 86 -11.90 13.13 -25.40
N SER A 87 -12.23 12.19 -26.28
CA SER A 87 -13.19 12.43 -27.38
C SER A 87 -14.60 12.69 -26.87
N LYS A 88 -15.05 11.97 -25.83
CA LYS A 88 -16.33 12.24 -25.16
C LYS A 88 -16.31 13.62 -24.50
N TYR A 89 -15.21 13.97 -23.84
CA TYR A 89 -15.07 15.24 -23.12
C TYR A 89 -15.14 16.44 -24.06
N LEU A 90 -14.50 16.37 -25.23
CA LEU A 90 -14.61 17.42 -26.25
C LEU A 90 -16.03 17.66 -26.77
N ARG A 91 -16.95 16.69 -26.60
CA ARG A 91 -18.36 16.83 -27.00
C ARG A 91 -19.25 17.33 -25.86
N ASN A 92 -18.86 17.05 -24.61
CA ASN A 92 -19.61 17.36 -23.39
C ASN A 92 -18.65 17.99 -22.36
N MET A 93 -18.18 19.21 -22.63
CA MET A 93 -17.09 19.83 -21.85
C MET A 93 -17.49 20.22 -20.41
N ASP A 94 -18.79 20.30 -20.13
CA ASP A 94 -19.34 20.76 -18.85
C ASP A 94 -19.84 19.61 -17.95
N ASP A 95 -19.53 18.35 -18.26
CA ASP A 95 -19.94 17.20 -17.45
C ASP A 95 -18.90 16.89 -16.34
N PRO A 96 -19.17 17.22 -15.06
CA PRO A 96 -18.23 16.96 -13.96
C PRO A 96 -17.96 15.47 -13.73
N SER A 97 -18.88 14.58 -14.08
CA SER A 97 -18.66 13.13 -13.95
C SER A 97 -17.57 12.66 -14.93
N LEU A 98 -17.58 13.24 -16.13
CA LEU A 98 -16.58 12.96 -17.15
C LEU A 98 -15.21 13.56 -16.80
N GLU A 99 -15.19 14.76 -16.18
CA GLU A 99 -13.99 15.35 -15.58
C GLU A 99 -13.34 14.37 -14.59
N LEU A 100 -14.11 13.89 -13.61
CA LEU A 100 -13.60 12.95 -12.60
C LEU A 100 -13.14 11.61 -13.21
N THR A 101 -13.84 11.11 -14.22
CA THR A 101 -13.43 9.90 -14.96
C THR A 101 -12.07 10.10 -15.66
N LEU A 102 -11.85 11.28 -16.25
CA LEU A 102 -10.56 11.64 -16.84
C LEU A 102 -9.46 11.79 -15.78
N VAL A 103 -9.77 12.37 -14.62
CA VAL A 103 -8.83 12.46 -13.48
C VAL A 103 -8.32 11.08 -13.11
N GLU A 104 -9.20 10.10 -12.90
CA GLU A 104 -8.82 8.73 -12.56
C GLU A 104 -7.92 8.12 -13.64
N LYS A 105 -8.29 8.29 -14.91
CA LYS A 105 -7.47 7.81 -16.04
C LYS A 105 -6.08 8.44 -16.03
N TYR A 106 -5.97 9.75 -15.80
CA TYR A 106 -4.67 10.43 -15.75
C TYR A 106 -3.86 10.04 -14.51
N ILE A 107 -4.50 9.75 -13.37
CA ILE A 107 -3.83 9.18 -12.19
C ILE A 107 -3.18 7.84 -12.54
N ASP A 108 -3.92 6.94 -13.17
CA ASP A 108 -3.41 5.61 -13.57
C ASP A 108 -2.22 5.73 -14.54
N LEU A 109 -2.33 6.66 -15.49
CA LEU A 109 -1.28 6.99 -16.46
C LEU A 109 -0.09 7.77 -15.86
N ASN A 110 -0.16 8.13 -14.58
CA ASN A 110 0.81 8.96 -13.86
C ASN A 110 1.02 10.36 -14.46
N VAL A 111 -0.02 10.96 -15.05
CA VAL A 111 -0.03 12.29 -15.66
C VAL A 111 -0.68 13.30 -14.71
N LYS A 112 0.08 13.69 -13.68
CA LYS A 112 -0.42 14.50 -12.56
C LYS A 112 -1.02 15.85 -13.01
N ASP A 113 -0.33 16.57 -13.89
CA ASP A 113 -0.75 17.92 -14.30
C ASP A 113 -2.11 17.91 -15.01
N SER A 114 -2.36 16.89 -15.84
CA SER A 114 -3.66 16.71 -16.49
C SER A 114 -4.75 16.35 -15.48
N ALA A 115 -4.46 15.43 -14.55
CA ALA A 115 -5.40 15.11 -13.47
C ALA A 115 -5.73 16.36 -12.62
N GLU A 116 -4.73 17.16 -12.27
CA GLU A 116 -4.93 18.39 -11.50
C GLU A 116 -5.78 19.42 -12.25
N LYS A 117 -5.56 19.58 -13.56
CA LYS A 117 -6.38 20.47 -14.40
C LYS A 117 -7.86 20.07 -14.35
N HIS A 118 -8.15 18.79 -14.58
CA HIS A 118 -9.53 18.29 -14.58
C HIS A 118 -10.17 18.34 -13.18
N LEU A 119 -9.39 18.16 -12.10
CA LEU A 119 -9.86 18.38 -10.74
C LEU A 119 -10.26 19.84 -10.45
N LYS A 120 -9.48 20.81 -10.95
CA LYS A 120 -9.82 22.24 -10.81
C LYS A 120 -11.12 22.58 -11.52
N ASN A 121 -11.32 22.06 -12.73
CA ASN A 121 -12.55 22.22 -13.47
C ASN A 121 -13.76 21.64 -12.72
N ALA A 122 -13.65 20.40 -12.24
CA ALA A 122 -14.72 19.74 -11.49
C ALA A 122 -15.07 20.50 -10.19
N LEU A 123 -14.06 20.98 -9.47
CA LEU A 123 -14.28 21.78 -8.26
C LEU A 123 -14.99 23.12 -8.58
N GLN A 124 -14.55 23.81 -9.63
CA GLN A 124 -15.19 25.06 -10.08
C GLN A 124 -16.66 24.85 -10.45
N TYR A 125 -16.98 23.76 -11.16
CA TYR A 125 -18.35 23.40 -11.48
C TYR A 125 -19.20 23.23 -10.21
N TYR A 126 -18.72 22.44 -9.24
CA TYR A 126 -19.49 22.21 -8.01
C TYR A 126 -19.67 23.47 -7.16
N GLU A 127 -18.70 24.39 -7.17
CA GLU A 127 -18.84 25.70 -6.53
C GLU A 127 -19.90 26.58 -7.21
N GLN A 128 -19.95 26.58 -8.55
CA GLN A 128 -20.88 27.41 -9.33
C GLN A 128 -22.33 26.91 -9.27
N GLU A 129 -22.54 25.59 -9.32
CA GLU A 129 -23.86 24.97 -9.32
C GLU A 129 -24.44 24.76 -7.91
N ASN A 130 -23.78 25.28 -6.86
CA ASN A 130 -24.12 25.05 -5.45
C ASN A 130 -24.16 23.55 -5.07
N GLU A 131 -23.31 22.73 -5.69
CA GLU A 131 -23.16 21.29 -5.41
C GLU A 131 -21.98 20.99 -4.47
N PHE A 132 -21.63 21.94 -3.59
CA PHE A 132 -20.60 21.78 -2.56
C PHE A 132 -21.09 20.85 -1.44
N THR A 133 -21.19 19.56 -1.75
CA THR A 133 -21.65 18.51 -0.82
C THR A 133 -20.47 17.75 -0.24
N PHE A 134 -20.68 17.07 0.90
CA PHE A 134 -19.68 16.18 1.50
C PHE A 134 -19.10 15.22 0.47
N GLN A 135 -19.98 14.51 -0.26
CA GLN A 135 -19.59 13.46 -1.19
C GLN A 135 -18.70 13.97 -2.32
N ASN A 136 -19.04 15.13 -2.91
CA ASN A 136 -18.29 15.69 -4.04
C ASN A 136 -16.91 16.20 -3.58
N ILE A 137 -16.88 17.00 -2.52
CA ILE A 137 -15.65 17.66 -2.07
C ILE A 137 -14.71 16.67 -1.39
N PHE A 138 -15.24 15.70 -0.63
CA PHE A 138 -14.44 14.63 -0.08
C PHE A 138 -13.80 13.80 -1.18
N ASN A 139 -14.54 13.42 -2.22
CA ASN A 139 -13.98 12.68 -3.36
C ASN A 139 -12.87 13.47 -4.07
N ILE A 140 -13.10 14.76 -4.37
CA ILE A 140 -12.09 15.63 -4.98
C ILE A 140 -10.84 15.73 -4.07
N SER A 141 -11.01 15.89 -2.76
CA SER A 141 -9.90 15.89 -1.81
C SER A 141 -9.09 14.59 -1.87
N GLN A 142 -9.75 13.43 -1.89
CA GLN A 142 -9.07 12.13 -2.02
C GLN A 142 -8.29 12.03 -3.34
N LEU A 143 -8.81 12.58 -4.44
CA LEU A 143 -8.12 12.60 -5.72
C LEU A 143 -6.91 13.56 -5.72
N TYR A 144 -7.02 14.75 -5.10
CA TYR A 144 -5.86 15.64 -4.87
C TYR A 144 -4.78 14.96 -4.04
N TYR A 145 -5.16 14.23 -2.98
CA TYR A 145 -4.23 13.43 -2.19
C TYR A 145 -3.52 12.36 -3.04
N ARG A 146 -4.25 11.64 -3.92
CA ARG A 146 -3.69 10.61 -4.82
C ARG A 146 -2.67 11.18 -5.81
N ILE A 147 -2.87 12.39 -6.34
CA ILE A 147 -1.86 13.03 -7.22
C ILE A 147 -0.68 13.63 -6.45
N GLY A 148 -0.79 13.72 -5.12
CA GLY A 148 0.24 14.22 -4.22
C GLY A 148 0.13 15.72 -3.92
N SER A 149 -0.95 16.37 -4.32
CA SER A 149 -1.27 17.76 -3.95
C SER A 149 -1.94 17.76 -2.57
N VAL A 150 -1.18 17.32 -1.56
CA VAL A 150 -1.69 17.04 -0.21
C VAL A 150 -2.20 18.30 0.48
N ASP A 151 -1.55 19.45 0.27
CA ASP A 151 -1.97 20.72 0.87
C ASP A 151 -3.36 21.15 0.38
N VAL A 152 -3.64 21.00 -0.92
CA VAL A 152 -4.97 21.27 -1.50
C VAL A 152 -6.02 20.29 -0.96
N SER A 153 -5.66 19.01 -0.82
CA SER A 153 -6.53 18.01 -0.21
C SER A 153 -6.89 18.40 1.24
N ILE A 154 -5.92 18.84 2.03
CA ILE A 154 -6.13 19.32 3.40
C ILE A 154 -7.06 20.54 3.42
N GLU A 155 -6.81 21.54 2.56
CA GLU A 155 -7.65 22.74 2.46
C GLU A 155 -9.12 22.39 2.19
N LEU A 156 -9.38 21.45 1.27
CA LEU A 156 -10.73 21.00 0.98
C LEU A 156 -11.38 20.26 2.16
N LEU A 157 -10.63 19.46 2.91
CA LEU A 157 -11.15 18.78 4.11
C LEU A 157 -11.48 19.78 5.21
N ASP A 158 -10.63 20.79 5.40
CA ASP A 158 -10.88 21.88 6.35
C ASP A 158 -12.14 22.66 5.95
N LYS A 159 -12.35 22.97 4.67
CA LYS A 159 -13.59 23.60 4.19
C LYS A 159 -14.84 22.76 4.49
N ILE A 160 -14.78 21.43 4.34
CA ILE A 160 -15.92 20.56 4.68
C ILE A 160 -16.25 20.68 6.17
N VAL A 161 -15.23 20.68 7.04
CA VAL A 161 -15.40 20.79 8.50
C VAL A 161 -15.91 22.18 8.90
N GLU A 162 -15.35 23.25 8.35
CA GLU A 162 -15.72 24.64 8.64
C GLU A 162 -17.17 24.97 8.26
N ASN A 163 -17.68 24.33 7.21
CA ASN A 163 -19.06 24.50 6.75
C ASN A 163 -20.06 23.52 7.41
N ASP A 164 -19.64 22.73 8.40
CA ASP A 164 -20.46 21.74 9.11
C ASP A 164 -21.11 20.70 8.17
N ILE A 165 -20.38 20.31 7.13
CA ILE A 165 -20.84 19.37 6.10
C ILE A 165 -20.49 17.91 6.49
N ASP A 166 -19.55 17.71 7.40
CA ASP A 166 -19.07 16.39 7.84
C ASP A 166 -19.81 15.88 9.07
N SER A 167 -20.96 15.24 8.84
CA SER A 167 -21.76 14.62 9.92
C SER A 167 -21.10 13.40 10.57
N SER A 168 -19.99 12.91 10.02
CA SER A 168 -19.37 11.62 10.39
C SER A 168 -17.96 11.73 10.95
N GLU A 169 -17.42 12.95 11.05
CA GLU A 169 -16.01 13.24 11.34
C GLU A 169 -15.00 12.66 10.33
N THR A 170 -15.45 12.18 9.18
CA THR A 170 -14.59 11.56 8.17
C THR A 170 -13.62 12.57 7.57
N ALA A 171 -14.09 13.76 7.19
CA ALA A 171 -13.23 14.82 6.66
C ALA A 171 -12.25 15.32 7.73
N TYR A 172 -12.73 15.48 8.97
CA TYR A 172 -11.87 15.83 10.10
C TYR A 172 -10.73 14.81 10.30
N PHE A 173 -11.08 13.52 10.34
CA PHE A 173 -10.11 12.44 10.51
C PHE A 173 -9.04 12.44 9.40
N TYR A 174 -9.45 12.46 8.14
CA TYR A 174 -8.50 12.46 7.02
C TYR A 174 -7.67 13.75 6.98
N GLY A 175 -8.26 14.89 7.34
CA GLY A 175 -7.54 16.16 7.46
C GLY A 175 -6.42 16.06 8.49
N LEU A 176 -6.71 15.52 9.67
CA LEU A 176 -5.73 15.29 10.73
C LEU A 176 -4.65 14.29 10.29
N LEU A 177 -5.04 13.17 9.69
CA LEU A 177 -4.12 12.16 9.16
C LEU A 177 -3.14 12.75 8.12
N TYR A 178 -3.64 13.58 7.21
CA TYR A 178 -2.84 14.21 6.16
C TYR A 178 -1.92 15.30 6.72
N LYS A 179 -2.41 16.13 7.65
CA LYS A 179 -1.60 17.11 8.38
C LYS A 179 -0.45 16.44 9.14
N THR A 180 -0.70 15.31 9.83
CA THR A 180 0.35 14.52 10.49
C THR A 180 1.38 13.98 9.50
N LYS A 181 0.94 13.49 8.33
CA LYS A 181 1.84 12.97 7.29
C LYS A 181 2.78 14.05 6.74
N VAL A 182 2.29 15.28 6.55
CA VAL A 182 3.09 16.39 6.00
C VAL A 182 4.01 16.99 7.06
N SER A 183 3.49 17.25 8.26
CA SER A 183 4.23 17.93 9.33
C SER A 183 5.15 17.01 10.15
N ASN A 184 4.94 15.69 10.08
CA ASN A 184 5.51 14.68 10.99
C ASN A 184 5.17 14.91 12.48
N LYS A 185 4.20 15.79 12.80
CA LYS A 185 3.70 15.99 14.17
C LYS A 185 2.59 14.98 14.46
N VAL A 186 2.79 14.18 15.49
CA VAL A 186 1.97 12.99 15.75
C VAL A 186 0.97 13.19 16.89
N ASP A 187 1.16 14.18 17.74
CA ASP A 187 0.44 14.35 19.01
C ASP A 187 -1.06 14.50 18.81
N ASP A 188 -1.49 15.40 17.92
CA ASP A 188 -2.91 15.66 17.66
C ASP A 188 -3.63 14.40 17.15
N LEU A 189 -3.01 13.66 16.22
CA LEU A 189 -3.55 12.41 15.71
C LEU A 189 -3.60 11.32 16.79
N LEU A 190 -2.56 11.23 17.62
CA LEU A 190 -2.52 10.28 18.74
C LEU A 190 -3.58 10.59 19.82
N GLN A 191 -3.81 11.88 20.10
CA GLN A 191 -4.86 12.32 21.00
C GLN A 191 -6.24 11.95 20.45
N TYR A 192 -6.51 12.29 19.18
CA TYR A 192 -7.77 11.96 18.54
C TYR A 192 -8.05 10.44 18.54
N VAL A 193 -7.07 9.62 18.15
CA VAL A 193 -7.29 8.16 18.04
C VAL A 193 -7.42 7.48 19.40
N SER A 194 -7.05 8.15 20.49
CA SER A 194 -7.21 7.63 21.86
C SER A 194 -8.66 7.67 22.35
N ILE A 195 -9.50 8.53 21.75
CA ILE A 195 -10.89 8.76 22.20
C ILE A 195 -11.95 8.20 21.24
N ILE A 196 -11.63 8.00 19.97
CA ILE A 196 -12.58 7.43 19.00
C ILE A 196 -12.75 5.92 19.18
N ASP A 197 -13.84 5.35 18.67
CA ASP A 197 -14.06 3.90 18.64
C ASP A 197 -13.77 3.25 17.29
N ASN A 198 -13.64 4.04 16.22
CA ASN A 198 -13.45 3.54 14.86
C ASN A 198 -12.12 2.76 14.72
N ILE A 199 -12.21 1.44 14.58
CA ILE A 199 -11.07 0.53 14.51
C ILE A 199 -10.23 0.76 13.25
N GLU A 200 -10.85 1.04 12.10
CA GLU A 200 -10.12 1.26 10.85
C GLU A 200 -9.31 2.56 10.90
N TRP A 201 -9.87 3.62 11.48
CA TRP A 201 -9.16 4.87 11.69
C TRP A 201 -7.99 4.73 12.68
N LYS A 202 -8.18 3.94 13.75
CA LYS A 202 -7.09 3.58 14.66
C LYS A 202 -5.96 2.85 13.93
N LYS A 203 -6.29 1.85 13.10
CA LYS A 203 -5.30 1.12 12.29
C LYS A 203 -4.51 2.06 11.40
N LEU A 204 -5.20 2.87 10.58
CA LEU A 204 -4.56 3.83 9.67
C LEU A 204 -3.63 4.79 10.41
N SER A 205 -4.09 5.31 11.54
CA SER A 205 -3.35 6.27 12.34
C SER A 205 -2.11 5.68 12.99
N TYR A 206 -2.23 4.53 13.65
CA TYR A 206 -1.07 3.90 14.27
C TYR A 206 -0.01 3.54 13.23
N TRP A 207 -0.39 3.03 12.06
CA TRP A 207 0.58 2.76 10.99
C TRP A 207 1.24 4.02 10.43
N GLN A 208 0.48 5.11 10.29
CA GLN A 208 1.03 6.39 9.86
C GLN A 208 2.03 6.94 10.90
N VAL A 209 1.69 6.89 12.19
CA VAL A 209 2.57 7.36 13.27
C VAL A 209 3.80 6.46 13.41
N ILE A 210 3.64 5.13 13.38
CA ILE A 210 4.75 4.16 13.40
C ILE A 210 5.75 4.48 12.29
N ARG A 211 5.27 4.77 11.07
CA ARG A 211 6.14 5.14 9.95
C ARG A 211 6.97 6.40 10.25
N ILE A 212 6.37 7.41 10.88
CA ILE A 212 7.04 8.65 11.25
C ILE A 212 8.07 8.40 12.35
N VAL A 213 7.66 7.78 13.46
CA VAL A 213 8.52 7.52 14.63
C VAL A 213 9.68 6.59 14.26
N LYS A 214 9.42 5.53 13.48
CA LYS A 214 10.48 4.63 12.98
C LYS A 214 11.50 5.36 12.11
N LYS A 215 11.05 6.34 11.32
CA LYS A 215 11.92 7.12 10.43
C LYS A 215 12.77 8.12 11.22
N SER A 216 12.24 8.75 12.28
CA SER A 216 13.04 9.63 13.13
C SER A 216 14.02 8.83 13.98
N GLY A 217 13.60 7.67 14.49
CA GLY A 217 14.40 6.82 15.37
C GLY A 217 14.58 7.38 16.79
N GLU A 218 13.85 8.44 17.14
CA GLU A 218 14.05 9.20 18.38
C GLU A 218 13.40 8.55 19.60
N ASP A 219 12.30 7.82 19.43
CA ASP A 219 11.53 7.23 20.52
C ASP A 219 11.17 5.75 20.27
N PRO A 220 12.09 4.82 20.57
CA PRO A 220 11.87 3.38 20.38
C PRO A 220 10.80 2.80 21.33
N ASP A 221 10.54 3.45 22.47
CA ASP A 221 9.52 3.03 23.44
C ASP A 221 8.11 3.37 22.94
N LEU A 222 7.92 4.58 22.42
CA LEU A 222 6.70 4.96 21.72
C LEU A 222 6.49 4.06 20.49
N GLU A 223 7.53 3.85 19.67
CA GLU A 223 7.45 2.96 18.50
C GLU A 223 6.92 1.57 18.91
N ALA A 224 7.55 0.93 19.90
CA ALA A 224 7.15 -0.39 20.38
C ALA A 224 5.72 -0.42 20.92
N SER A 225 5.30 0.63 21.64
CA SER A 225 3.94 0.74 22.17
C SER A 225 2.89 0.85 21.07
N LEU A 226 3.18 1.62 20.01
CA LEU A 226 2.28 1.83 18.88
C LEU A 226 2.14 0.56 18.04
N TYR A 227 3.25 -0.15 17.80
CA TYR A 227 3.22 -1.46 17.15
C TYR A 227 2.31 -2.44 17.89
N LEU A 228 2.41 -2.51 19.23
CA LEU A 228 1.56 -3.39 20.03
C LEU A 228 0.08 -2.98 19.92
N LYS A 229 -0.23 -1.68 19.99
CA LYS A 229 -1.59 -1.17 19.78
C LYS A 229 -2.12 -1.54 18.40
N ALA A 230 -1.32 -1.33 17.34
CA ALA A 230 -1.70 -1.60 15.96
C ALA A 230 -2.00 -3.08 15.72
N VAL A 231 -1.11 -4.00 16.10
CA VAL A 231 -1.31 -5.44 15.82
C VAL A 231 -2.49 -6.04 16.59
N ASN A 232 -2.84 -5.50 17.75
CA ASN A 232 -3.99 -5.95 18.52
C ASN A 232 -5.34 -5.54 17.91
N LEU A 233 -5.36 -4.71 16.87
CA LEU A 233 -6.59 -4.34 16.15
C LEU A 233 -6.96 -5.35 15.04
N TYR A 234 -6.13 -6.36 14.79
CA TYR A 234 -6.36 -7.37 13.75
C TYR A 234 -6.85 -8.68 14.36
N ASP A 235 -7.96 -9.20 13.82
CA ASP A 235 -8.52 -10.48 14.23
C ASP A 235 -8.03 -11.65 13.35
N LYS A 236 -8.42 -12.87 13.73
CA LYS A 236 -8.05 -14.14 13.08
C LYS A 236 -8.47 -14.27 11.61
N ASN A 237 -9.43 -13.48 11.14
CA ASN A 237 -9.88 -13.48 9.75
C ASN A 237 -8.97 -12.62 8.86
N TYR A 238 -8.04 -11.85 9.43
CA TYR A 238 -7.10 -11.08 8.64
C TYR A 238 -6.13 -12.01 7.92
N LYS A 239 -6.25 -12.07 6.58
CA LYS A 239 -5.48 -12.96 5.70
C LYS A 239 -3.96 -12.96 5.94
N TYR A 240 -3.40 -11.81 6.34
CA TYR A 240 -1.96 -11.63 6.55
C TYR A 240 -1.57 -11.60 8.04
N LEU A 241 -2.43 -12.11 8.93
CA LEU A 241 -2.17 -12.09 10.37
C LEU A 241 -0.85 -12.75 10.77
N PRO A 242 -0.47 -13.95 10.27
CA PRO A 242 0.80 -14.57 10.65
C PRO A 242 2.01 -13.69 10.30
N SER A 243 2.04 -13.13 9.09
CA SER A 243 3.11 -12.24 8.65
C SER A 243 3.13 -10.93 9.44
N LEU A 244 1.96 -10.39 9.80
CA LEU A 244 1.86 -9.18 10.61
C LEU A 244 2.44 -9.41 12.02
N LEU A 245 2.04 -10.50 12.67
CA LEU A 245 2.49 -10.85 14.02
C LEU A 245 4.00 -11.17 14.04
N ASN A 246 4.49 -11.83 12.99
CA ASN A 246 5.92 -12.06 12.80
C ASN A 246 6.69 -10.73 12.64
N GLY A 247 6.20 -9.82 11.80
CA GLY A 247 6.80 -8.50 11.60
C GLY A 247 6.86 -7.68 12.89
N PHE A 248 5.81 -7.76 13.71
CA PHE A 248 5.81 -7.20 15.07
C PHE A 248 6.90 -7.82 15.93
N ALA A 249 6.95 -9.15 16.01
CA ALA A 249 7.90 -9.85 16.85
C ALA A 249 9.36 -9.53 16.46
N TRP A 250 9.66 -9.55 15.16
CA TRP A 250 10.97 -9.15 14.64
C TRP A 250 11.30 -7.69 14.99
N ARG A 251 10.35 -6.76 14.80
CA ARG A 251 10.63 -5.36 15.15
C ARG A 251 10.91 -5.19 16.64
N MET A 252 10.25 -5.96 17.50
CA MET A 252 10.50 -5.95 18.95
C MET A 252 11.89 -6.48 19.31
N THR A 253 12.47 -7.42 18.55
CA THR A 253 13.87 -7.85 18.73
C THR A 253 14.87 -6.78 18.34
N GLU A 254 14.59 -6.04 17.25
CA GLU A 254 15.42 -4.90 16.82
C GLU A 254 15.42 -3.77 17.86
N LEU A 255 14.27 -3.48 18.46
CA LEU A 255 14.13 -2.43 19.47
C LEU A 255 14.56 -2.89 20.87
N GLY A 256 14.62 -4.21 21.13
CA GLY A 256 14.83 -4.76 22.47
C GLY A 256 13.71 -4.38 23.45
N ARG A 257 12.46 -4.32 22.97
CA ARG A 257 11.26 -3.91 23.73
C ARG A 257 10.14 -4.92 23.55
N ASN A 258 9.23 -5.02 24.52
CA ASN A 258 8.05 -5.89 24.46
C ASN A 258 8.35 -7.37 24.11
N LEU A 259 9.55 -7.88 24.42
CA LEU A 259 9.98 -9.23 24.04
C LEU A 259 9.03 -10.36 24.53
N PRO A 260 8.45 -10.31 25.75
CA PRO A 260 7.45 -11.30 26.15
C PRO A 260 6.20 -11.28 25.27
N LYS A 261 5.76 -10.09 24.84
CA LYS A 261 4.64 -9.93 23.90
C LYS A 261 5.02 -10.34 22.48
N ALA A 262 6.26 -10.09 22.05
CA ALA A 262 6.78 -10.61 20.80
C ALA A 262 6.72 -12.14 20.77
N LEU A 263 7.09 -12.81 21.87
CA LEU A 263 7.02 -14.27 21.98
C LEU A 263 5.57 -14.79 21.92
N GLU A 264 4.64 -14.11 22.60
CA GLU A 264 3.20 -14.41 22.49
C GLU A 264 2.72 -14.32 21.03
N LYS A 265 3.02 -13.21 20.35
CA LYS A 265 2.56 -12.98 18.97
C LYS A 265 3.17 -13.92 17.93
N VAL A 266 4.47 -14.22 18.05
CA VAL A 266 5.13 -15.16 17.12
C VAL A 266 4.61 -16.59 17.31
N ASN A 267 4.24 -16.98 18.53
CA ASN A 267 3.60 -18.28 18.77
C ASN A 267 2.22 -18.36 18.12
N ILE A 268 1.39 -17.32 18.27
CA ILE A 268 0.09 -17.23 17.59
C ILE A 268 0.27 -17.32 16.07
N ALA A 269 1.30 -16.68 15.51
CA ALA A 269 1.58 -16.78 14.08
C ALA A 269 1.86 -18.22 13.62
N LEU A 270 2.60 -19.00 14.42
CA LEU A 270 2.92 -20.41 14.15
C LEU A 270 1.71 -21.37 14.29
N GLU A 271 0.62 -20.95 14.94
CA GLU A 271 -0.62 -21.75 14.98
C GLU A 271 -1.28 -21.90 13.59
N TYR A 272 -0.97 -21.00 12.65
CA TYR A 272 -1.48 -21.04 11.27
C TYR A 272 -0.67 -21.97 10.35
N GLY A 273 0.44 -22.51 10.85
CA GLY A 273 1.35 -23.35 10.10
C GLY A 273 2.80 -23.09 10.47
N GLU A 274 3.60 -24.15 10.44
CA GLU A 274 5.04 -24.02 10.63
C GLU A 274 5.67 -23.32 9.43
N ASP A 275 6.36 -22.21 9.69
CA ASP A 275 7.04 -21.40 8.69
C ASP A 275 8.46 -21.09 9.18
N VAL A 276 9.47 -21.45 8.37
CA VAL A 276 10.88 -21.34 8.76
C VAL A 276 11.29 -19.89 9.07
N PRO A 277 10.92 -18.86 8.27
CA PRO A 277 11.09 -17.45 8.66
C PRO A 277 10.45 -17.06 10.00
N ILE A 278 9.26 -17.56 10.34
CA ILE A 278 8.61 -17.27 11.62
C ILE A 278 9.34 -17.98 12.78
N LEU A 279 9.79 -19.22 12.58
CA LEU A 279 10.62 -19.93 13.54
C LEU A 279 11.94 -19.19 13.83
N ASP A 280 12.58 -18.64 12.80
CA ASP A 280 13.80 -17.83 12.94
C ASP A 280 13.57 -16.61 13.84
N THR A 281 12.44 -15.94 13.65
CA THR A 281 12.04 -14.80 14.50
C THR A 281 11.79 -15.25 15.94
N LYS A 282 11.12 -16.41 16.15
CA LYS A 282 10.92 -16.97 17.48
C LYS A 282 12.23 -17.31 18.19
N ALA A 283 13.20 -17.87 17.47
CA ALA A 283 14.52 -18.16 18.02
C ALA A 283 15.23 -16.87 18.49
N GLU A 284 15.19 -15.81 17.70
CA GLU A 284 15.76 -14.50 18.07
C GLU A 284 15.09 -13.92 19.33
N VAL A 285 13.76 -13.99 19.41
CA VAL A 285 13.01 -13.51 20.59
C VAL A 285 13.39 -14.29 21.84
N LEU A 286 13.46 -15.63 21.75
CA LEU A 286 13.84 -16.49 22.88
C LEU A 286 15.25 -16.17 23.37
N TRP A 287 16.20 -16.00 22.45
CA TRP A 287 17.57 -15.65 22.80
C TRP A 287 17.65 -14.29 23.50
N LYS A 288 16.97 -13.25 23.00
CA LYS A 288 16.93 -11.94 23.66
C LYS A 288 16.21 -11.94 25.02
N LEU A 289 15.37 -12.94 25.29
CA LEU A 289 14.77 -13.20 26.59
C LEU A 289 15.70 -13.98 27.54
N GLY A 290 16.91 -14.34 27.11
CA GLY A 290 17.85 -15.16 27.88
C GLY A 290 17.51 -16.65 27.87
N ARG A 291 16.57 -17.10 27.03
CA ARG A 291 16.18 -18.52 26.88
C ARG A 291 17.01 -19.19 25.78
N THR A 292 18.33 -19.21 25.97
CA THR A 292 19.29 -19.62 24.94
C THR A 292 19.12 -21.07 24.50
N GLU A 293 18.83 -22.00 25.41
CA GLU A 293 18.61 -23.41 25.08
C GLU A 293 17.39 -23.58 24.16
N ASP A 294 16.28 -22.93 24.48
CA ASP A 294 15.07 -22.94 23.65
C ASP A 294 15.34 -22.29 22.28
N ALA A 295 16.09 -21.18 22.25
CA ALA A 295 16.48 -20.52 21.00
C ALA A 295 17.32 -21.45 20.10
N LEU A 296 18.26 -22.20 20.69
CA LEU A 296 19.09 -23.18 20.00
C LEU A 296 18.26 -24.35 19.47
N GLU A 297 17.26 -24.82 20.20
CA GLU A 297 16.34 -25.85 19.71
C GLU A 297 15.60 -25.36 18.46
N ILE A 298 15.04 -24.15 18.51
CA ILE A 298 14.27 -23.59 17.39
C ILE A 298 15.16 -23.30 16.17
N ILE A 299 16.35 -22.70 16.34
CA ILE A 299 17.22 -22.40 15.20
C ILE A 299 17.74 -23.67 14.52
N ASN A 300 17.91 -24.77 15.26
CA ASN A 300 18.24 -26.06 14.67
C ASN A 300 17.11 -26.59 13.77
N LYS A 301 15.84 -26.34 14.10
CA LYS A 301 14.71 -26.64 13.21
C LYS A 301 14.77 -25.81 11.93
N CYS A 302 15.13 -24.52 12.03
CA CYS A 302 15.34 -23.68 10.85
C CYS A 302 16.45 -24.22 9.93
N ILE A 303 17.57 -24.65 10.51
CA ILE A 303 18.68 -25.27 9.78
C ILE A 303 18.24 -26.59 9.12
N GLN A 304 17.42 -27.41 9.78
CA GLN A 304 16.89 -28.63 9.17
C GLN A 304 15.97 -28.32 7.98
N GLY A 305 15.17 -27.26 8.06
CA GLY A 305 14.28 -26.81 6.99
C GLY A 305 15.02 -26.20 5.78
N ASP A 306 16.13 -25.50 5.99
CA ASP A 306 16.96 -24.92 4.93
C ASP A 306 18.47 -24.99 5.28
N PRO A 307 19.12 -26.15 5.07
CA PRO A 307 20.49 -26.40 5.55
C PRO A 307 21.56 -25.50 4.94
N ASN A 308 21.30 -25.01 3.72
CA ASN A 308 22.27 -24.22 2.95
C ASN A 308 22.18 -22.71 3.26
N LYS A 309 21.16 -22.28 4.03
CA LYS A 309 20.98 -20.87 4.35
C LYS A 309 21.93 -20.43 5.46
N LYS A 310 23.01 -19.79 5.02
CA LYS A 310 24.08 -19.27 5.89
C LYS A 310 23.56 -18.46 7.08
N HIS A 311 22.52 -17.64 6.88
CA HIS A 311 21.89 -16.85 7.95
C HIS A 311 21.51 -17.68 9.19
N TYR A 312 20.97 -18.89 9.05
CA TYR A 312 20.59 -19.71 10.20
C TYR A 312 21.80 -20.29 10.95
N GLN A 313 22.88 -20.58 10.22
CA GLN A 313 24.15 -20.99 10.83
C GLN A 313 24.78 -19.83 11.62
N ASP A 314 24.75 -18.63 11.05
CA ASP A 314 25.27 -17.42 11.68
C ASP A 314 24.44 -17.05 12.95
N GLN A 315 23.11 -17.16 12.88
CA GLN A 315 22.20 -17.03 14.05
C GLN A 315 22.58 -18.02 15.17
N LYS A 316 22.76 -19.29 14.83
CA LYS A 316 23.14 -20.32 15.81
C LYS A 316 24.49 -20.02 16.46
N ALA A 317 25.48 -19.60 15.68
CA ALA A 317 26.79 -19.21 16.21
C ALA A 317 26.66 -18.04 17.20
N LYS A 318 25.92 -16.99 16.83
CA LYS A 318 25.62 -15.85 17.70
C LYS A 318 24.96 -16.28 19.03
N PHE A 319 24.03 -17.24 18.99
CA PHE A 319 23.37 -17.72 20.21
C PHE A 319 24.33 -18.48 21.14
N LEU A 320 25.29 -19.23 20.59
CA LEU A 320 26.29 -19.97 21.36
C LEU A 320 27.34 -19.06 22.00
N GLU A 321 27.76 -17.99 21.32
CA GLU A 321 28.78 -17.06 21.85
C GLU A 321 28.33 -16.37 23.15
N ASN A 322 27.05 -16.02 23.26
CA ASN A 322 26.49 -15.38 24.46
C ASN A 322 26.12 -16.36 25.60
N ASN A 323 26.28 -17.68 25.41
CA ASN A 323 25.96 -18.70 26.41
C ASN A 323 27.15 -19.05 27.33
N ASN A 324 28.30 -18.38 27.14
CA ASN A 324 29.57 -18.63 27.84
C ASN A 324 29.94 -17.54 28.87
N ILE A 325 28.97 -16.77 29.37
CA ILE A 325 29.14 -15.77 30.44
C ILE A 325 28.23 -16.13 31.61
#